data_AF-A0A7W2AJ96-F1
#
_entry.id   AF-A0A7W2AJ96-F1
#
_cell.length_a   1.000
_cell.length_b   1.000
_cell.length_c   1.000
_cell.angle_alpha   90.00
_cell.angle_beta   90.00
_cell.angle_gamma   90.00
#
_symmetry.space_group_name_H-M   'P 1'
#
loop_
_entity.id
_entity.type
_entity.pdbx_description
1 polymer ?
#
loop_
_entity_poly.entity_id
_entity_poly.type
_entity_poly.pdbx_seq_one_letter_code
_entity_poly.pdbx_strand_id
1 'polypeptide(L)' 'MEVKSSIFTATHGVMTAEVGVISGELELRTTCDANGALTLAITYVGADEWYTLPGEDYRLHDPRDHEVVHRILATVLERP' A
#
# COMPACT_ATOMS: atom_id res chain seq x y z
N MET A 1 14.52 -7.84 -0.92
CA MET A 1 13.11 -7.41 -0.99
C MET A 1 13.14 -5.93 -1.27
N GLU A 2 12.51 -5.49 -2.35
CA GLU A 2 12.41 -4.08 -2.68
C GLU A 2 11.24 -3.47 -1.91
N VAL A 3 11.43 -2.28 -1.33
CA VAL A 3 10.41 -1.56 -0.57
C VAL A 3 10.17 -0.21 -1.25
N LYS A 4 8.90 0.17 -1.37
CA LYS A 4 8.45 1.46 -1.89
C LYS A 4 7.50 2.09 -0.89
N SER A 5 7.62 3.40 -0.69
CA SER A 5 6.70 4.18 0.14
C SER A 5 6.24 5.45 -0.57
N SER A 6 4.98 5.79 -0.34
CA SER A 6 4.36 7.04 -0.82
C SER A 6 3.40 7.57 0.23
N ILE A 7 3.43 8.88 0.43
CA ILE A 7 2.49 9.60 1.30
C ILE A 7 1.42 10.24 0.44
N PHE A 8 0.16 10.14 0.87
CA PHE A 8 -0.98 10.75 0.20
C PHE A 8 -2.09 11.07 1.20
N THR A 9 -3.07 11.87 0.77
CA THR A 9 -4.26 12.18 1.56
C THR A 9 -5.43 11.32 1.08
N ALA A 10 -5.94 10.45 1.95
CA ALA A 10 -7.10 9.59 1.68
C ALA A 10 -8.41 10.32 2.01
N THR A 11 -9.00 10.98 1.00
CA THR A 11 -10.24 11.77 1.16
C THR A 11 -11.48 10.90 1.39
N HIS A 12 -11.53 9.72 0.77
CA HIS A 12 -12.69 8.82 0.80
C HIS A 12 -12.50 7.61 1.74
N GLY A 13 -11.38 7.59 2.47
CA GLY A 13 -10.97 6.48 3.32
C GLY A 13 -10.39 5.29 2.55
N VAL A 14 -9.56 4.51 3.24
CA VAL A 14 -8.94 3.27 2.79
C VAL A 14 -9.41 2.14 3.70
N MET A 15 -9.91 1.06 3.11
CA MET A 15 -10.26 -0.14 3.85
C MET A 15 -9.00 -0.89 4.28
N THR A 16 -8.94 -1.31 5.53
CA THR A 16 -7.91 -2.18 6.11
C THR A 16 -8.52 -3.50 6.58
N ALA A 17 -7.71 -4.53 6.71
CA ALA A 17 -8.17 -5.84 7.18
C ALA A 17 -8.45 -5.84 8.70
N GLU A 18 -7.71 -5.03 9.47
CA GLU A 18 -7.70 -5.07 10.93
C GLU A 18 -8.72 -4.13 11.57
N VAL A 19 -8.75 -2.86 11.13
CA VAL A 19 -9.47 -1.78 11.83
C VAL A 19 -10.61 -1.16 11.00
N GLY A 20 -10.86 -1.68 9.80
CA GLY A 20 -11.87 -1.14 8.89
C GLY A 20 -11.36 0.07 8.12
N VAL A 21 -12.16 1.13 8.01
CA VAL A 21 -11.82 2.28 7.14
C VAL A 21 -11.02 3.33 7.92
N ILE A 22 -9.84 3.69 7.40
CA ILE A 22 -9.01 4.80 7.90
C ILE A 22 -8.94 5.92 6.85
N SER A 23 -8.83 7.18 7.27
CA SER A 23 -8.80 8.36 6.37
C SER A 23 -7.85 9.43 6.91
N GLY A 24 -7.51 10.42 6.06
CA GLY A 24 -6.56 11.48 6.41
C GLY A 24 -5.21 11.32 5.69
N GLU A 25 -4.13 11.79 6.30
CA GLU A 25 -2.78 11.68 5.73
C GLU A 25 -2.17 10.30 6.04
N LEU A 26 -1.95 9.50 5.01
CA LEU A 26 -1.52 8.11 5.12
C LEU A 26 -0.22 7.86 4.36
N GLU A 27 0.55 6.89 4.84
CA GLU A 27 1.72 6.33 4.16
C GLU A 27 1.40 4.92 3.67
N LEU A 28 1.42 4.70 2.35
CA LEU A 28 1.39 3.36 1.75
C LEU A 28 2.82 2.84 1.62
N ARG A 29 3.05 1.62 2.09
CA ARG A 29 4.26 0.84 1.88
C ARG A 29 3.94 -0.42 1.10
N THR A 30 4.61 -0.64 -0.01
CA THR A 30 4.57 -1.92 -0.72
C THR A 30 5.94 -2.57 -0.72
N THR A 31 5.96 -3.87 -0.52
CA THR A 31 7.19 -4.66 -0.56
C THR A 31 7.05 -5.77 -1.58
N CYS A 32 8.07 -5.97 -2.40
CA CYS A 32 8.12 -7.03 -3.39
C CYS A 32 9.38 -7.88 -3.19
N ASP A 33 9.22 -9.20 -3.14
CA ASP A 33 10.34 -10.13 -3.09
C ASP A 33 10.88 -10.49 -4.49
N ALA A 34 11.98 -11.23 -4.54
CA ALA A 34 12.59 -11.65 -5.81
C ALA A 34 11.72 -12.63 -6.62
N ASN A 35 10.70 -13.22 -5.99
CA ASN A 35 9.77 -14.17 -6.60
C ASN A 35 8.46 -13.50 -7.04
N GLY A 36 8.34 -12.18 -6.86
CA GLY A 36 7.19 -11.37 -7.20
C GLY A 36 6.11 -11.28 -6.12
N ALA A 37 6.30 -11.87 -4.93
CA ALA A 37 5.32 -11.79 -3.85
C ALA A 37 5.22 -10.35 -3.34
N LEU A 38 4.00 -9.80 -3.35
CA LEU A 38 3.71 -8.42 -2.97
C LEU A 38 3.00 -8.37 -1.62
N THR A 39 3.53 -7.56 -0.71
CA THR A 39 2.86 -7.25 0.56
C THR A 39 2.59 -5.76 0.62
N LEU A 40 1.38 -5.40 1.06
CA LEU A 40 0.93 -4.03 1.20
C LEU A 40 0.68 -3.73 2.68
N ALA A 41 1.17 -2.57 3.11
CA ALA A 41 0.92 -2.05 4.44
C ALA A 41 0.60 -0.56 4.34
N ILE A 42 -0.27 -0.07 5.20
CA ILE A 42 -0.64 1.34 5.28
C ILE A 42 -0.65 1.80 6.72
N THR A 43 -0.28 3.05 6.94
CA THR A 43 -0.30 3.66 8.27
C THR A 43 -0.65 5.14 8.18
N TYR A 44 -0.93 5.74 9.33
CA TYR A 44 -0.91 7.18 9.49
C TYR A 44 0.52 7.69 9.45
N VAL A 45 0.75 8.82 8.79
CA VAL A 45 2.10 9.41 8.74
C VAL A 45 2.64 9.63 10.15
N GLY A 46 3.81 9.05 10.44
CA GLY A 46 4.48 9.14 11.74
C GLY A 46 3.96 8.21 12.82
N ALA A 47 3.00 7.32 12.53
CA ALA A 47 2.57 6.29 13.45
C ALA A 47 3.49 5.05 13.38
N ASP A 48 3.61 4.34 14.50
CA ASP A 48 4.38 3.09 14.59
C ASP A 48 3.57 1.86 14.15
N GLU A 49 2.24 1.96 14.12
CA GLU A 49 1.33 0.86 13.81
C GLU A 49 1.03 0.77 12.33
N TRP A 50 1.14 -0.42 11.73
CA TRP A 50 0.88 -0.68 10.32
C TRP A 50 -0.29 -1.63 10.15
N TYR A 51 -1.16 -1.33 9.19
CA TYR A 51 -2.34 -2.13 8.84
C TYR A 51 -2.20 -2.72 7.45
N THR A 52 -2.85 -3.85 7.19
CA THR A 52 -2.84 -4.49 5.88
C THR A 52 -4.07 -4.08 5.07
N LEU A 53 -3.92 -4.01 3.74
CA LEU A 53 -5.05 -3.83 2.85
C LEU A 53 -5.77 -5.17 2.64
N PRO A 54 -7.10 -5.17 2.46
CA PRO A 54 -7.83 -6.39 2.16
C PRO A 54 -7.36 -7.01 0.84
N GLY A 55 -7.25 -8.33 0.84
CA GLY A 55 -6.71 -9.12 -0.27
C GLY A 55 -5.40 -9.80 0.11
N GLU A 56 -5.21 -11.03 -0.39
CA GLU A 56 -4.07 -11.88 -0.05
C GLU A 56 -3.41 -12.43 -1.33
N ASP A 57 -2.18 -12.92 -1.19
CA ASP A 57 -1.43 -13.63 -2.24
C ASP A 57 -1.25 -12.87 -3.57
N TYR A 58 -1.04 -11.56 -3.51
CA TYR A 58 -0.67 -10.79 -4.69
C TYR A 58 0.72 -11.17 -5.19
N ARG A 59 0.81 -11.49 -6.48
CA ARG A 59 2.06 -11.88 -7.13
C ARG A 59 2.25 -11.16 -8.46
N LEU A 60 3.38 -10.48 -8.57
CA LEU A 60 3.86 -9.92 -9.84
C LEU A 60 4.53 -11.02 -10.66
N HIS A 61 4.28 -10.98 -11.98
CA HIS A 61 4.99 -11.84 -12.92
C HIS A 61 6.45 -11.40 -13.10
N ASP A 62 6.70 -10.09 -13.21
CA ASP A 62 8.04 -9.49 -13.20
C ASP A 62 8.15 -8.54 -11.99
N PRO A 63 9.09 -8.77 -11.04
CA PRO A 63 9.32 -7.87 -9.91
C PRO A 63 9.68 -6.43 -10.33
N ARG A 64 10.15 -6.21 -11.56
CA ARG A 64 10.45 -4.87 -12.09
C ARG A 64 9.20 -4.00 -12.26
N ASP A 65 8.03 -4.62 -12.33
CA ASP A 65 6.76 -3.90 -12.42
C ASP A 65 6.29 -3.34 -11.07
N HIS A 66 6.99 -3.67 -9.97
CA HIS A 66 6.64 -3.23 -8.61
C HIS A 66 6.47 -1.70 -8.50
N GLU A 67 7.35 -0.93 -9.13
CA GLU A 67 7.29 0.54 -9.13
C GLU A 67 5.99 1.05 -9.79
N VAL A 68 5.58 0.45 -10.90
CA VAL A 68 4.38 0.85 -11.64
C VAL A 68 3.13 0.52 -10.82
N VAL A 69 3.08 -0.67 -10.24
CA VAL A 69 1.96 -1.10 -9.38
C VAL A 69 1.86 -0.24 -8.13
N HIS A 70 2.99 0.06 -7.47
CA HIS A 70 3.02 0.95 -6.31
C HIS A 70 2.41 2.32 -6.63
N ARG A 71 2.82 2.91 -7.76
CA ARG A 71 2.33 4.22 -8.20
C ARG A 71 0.84 4.20 -8.52
N ILE A 72 0.37 3.18 -9.23
CA ILE A 72 -1.06 3.01 -9.52
C ILE A 72 -1.86 2.94 -8.21
N LEU A 73 -1.41 2.15 -7.25
CA LEU A 73 -2.09 2.02 -5.95
C LEU A 73 -2.14 3.36 -5.20
N ALA A 74 -1.02 4.07 -5.10
CA ALA A 74 -0.98 5.38 -4.44
C ALA A 74 -1.97 6.36 -5.09
N THR A 75 -1.99 6.46 -6.42
CA THR A 75 -2.94 7.33 -7.15
C THR A 75 -4.39 6.90 -6.97
N VAL A 76 -4.66 5.59 -6.98
CA VAL A 76 -6.03 5.05 -6.80
C VAL A 76 -6.53 5.24 -5.38
N LEU A 77 -5.66 5.26 -4.37
CA LEU A 77 -6.05 5.47 -2.97
C LEU A 77 -6.19 6.95 -2.60
N GLU A 78 -5.40 7.83 -3.20
CA GLU A 78 -5.52 9.28 -3.03
C GLU A 78 -6.91 9.79 -3.44
N ARG A 79 -7.42 9.34 -4.59
CA ARG A 79 -8.74 9.72 -5.15
C ARG A 79 -9.01 11.23 -4.99
N PRO A 80 -8.26 12.08 -5.72
CA PRO A 80 -8.43 13.53 -5.67
C PRO A 80 -9.83 13.99 -6.10
#